data_AF-A0A495DCR6-F1
#
_entry.id   AF-A0A495DCR6-F1
#
_cell.length_a   1.000
_cell.length_b   1.000
_cell.length_c   1.000
_cell.angle_alpha   90.00
_cell.angle_beta   90.00
_cell.angle_gamma   90.00
#
_symmetry.space_group_name_H-M   'P 1'
#
loop_
_entity.id
_entity.type
_entity.pdbx_description
1 polymer ?
#
loop_
_entity_poly.entity_id
_entity_poly.type
_entity_poly.pdbx_seq_one_letter_code
_entity_poly.pdbx_strand_id
1 'polypeptide(L)'
;MTGRWRGVLAGLGLAVSLSACATSGEPQVEARRSLLPSLPPMPAMPALPTINISDMRIPGTNRQAPAPDPSLENIIYWRVIEDDILIVHADTNGCTSRADFRVDVQQYHDDIYTVRLIRQAPDRCDASAPWGTQLGFGFEELGVPIGGQVILLNPVDTERPWDWNDNRTFVASRR
;
A
#
# COMPACT_ATOMS: atom_id res chain seq x y z
N MET A 1 51.60 27.46 6.26
CA MET A 1 52.14 26.41 7.14
C MET A 1 51.55 25.08 6.71
N THR A 2 52.38 24.24 6.10
CA THR A 2 52.05 22.92 5.58
C THR A 2 52.11 21.89 6.72
N GLY A 3 51.08 21.06 6.83
CA GLY A 3 50.99 19.98 7.82
C GLY A 3 50.47 18.69 7.18
N ARG A 4 51.35 18.07 6.39
CA ARG A 4 51.31 16.64 6.01
C ARG A 4 51.27 15.81 7.29
N TRP A 5 50.61 14.64 7.33
CA TRP A 5 51.09 13.42 8.00
C TRP A 5 50.36 12.21 7.39
N ARG A 6 51.18 11.23 6.99
CA ARG A 6 50.79 9.94 6.44
C ARG A 6 50.78 8.93 7.59
N GLY A 7 49.86 7.99 7.58
CA GLY A 7 49.91 6.77 8.39
C GLY A 7 49.19 5.64 7.68
N VAL A 8 49.95 4.77 7.02
CA VAL A 8 49.53 3.50 6.41
C VAL A 8 49.94 2.40 7.38
N LEU A 9 49.05 1.47 7.71
CA LEU A 9 49.45 0.12 8.13
C LEU A 9 48.50 -0.93 7.55
N ALA A 10 49.12 -1.83 6.79
CA ALA A 10 48.57 -3.03 6.19
C ALA A 10 48.36 -4.14 7.24
N GLY A 11 47.41 -5.03 6.96
CA GLY A 11 47.24 -6.30 7.68
C GLY A 11 46.56 -7.33 6.78
N LEU A 12 47.38 -8.11 6.08
CA LEU A 12 47.03 -9.33 5.34
C LEU A 12 47.09 -10.54 6.29
N GLY A 13 46.24 -11.55 6.11
CA GLY A 13 46.48 -12.87 6.72
C GLY A 13 45.31 -13.85 6.69
N LEU A 14 45.29 -14.70 5.67
CA LEU A 14 44.43 -15.86 5.47
C LEU A 14 44.71 -17.00 6.47
N ALA A 15 43.69 -17.84 6.72
CA ALA A 15 43.66 -19.27 6.35
C ALA A 15 43.02 -20.20 7.39
N VAL A 16 42.21 -21.10 6.82
CA VAL A 16 41.46 -22.21 7.38
C VAL A 16 42.35 -23.24 8.06
N SER A 17 41.87 -23.87 9.14
CA SER A 17 42.43 -25.12 9.67
C SER A 17 41.31 -26.12 9.92
N LEU A 18 41.22 -27.10 9.02
CA LEU A 18 40.43 -28.32 9.15
C LEU A 18 41.11 -29.24 10.18
N SER A 19 40.32 -29.88 11.03
CA SER A 19 40.75 -31.05 11.79
C SER A 19 39.69 -32.12 11.66
N ALA A 20 40.02 -33.12 10.85
CA ALA A 20 39.26 -34.35 10.71
C ALA A 20 39.77 -35.38 11.73
N CYS A 21 38.85 -36.02 12.46
CA CYS A 21 39.07 -37.37 12.95
C CYS A 21 37.83 -38.20 12.62
N ALA A 22 38.04 -39.17 11.72
CA ALA A 22 37.12 -40.26 11.47
C ALA A 22 37.14 -41.22 12.67
N THR A 23 35.97 -41.68 13.12
CA THR A 23 35.87 -43.01 13.72
C THR A 23 34.60 -43.68 13.22
N SER A 24 34.83 -44.83 12.61
CA SER A 24 33.88 -45.84 12.17
C SER A 24 32.98 -46.33 13.30
N GLY A 25 31.72 -46.63 12.98
CA GLY A 25 30.83 -47.36 13.87
C GLY A 25 29.38 -47.32 13.40
N GLU A 26 29.05 -48.05 12.34
CA GLU A 26 27.69 -48.56 12.20
C GLU A 26 27.54 -49.73 13.17
N PRO A 27 26.54 -49.66 14.05
CA PRO A 27 25.55 -50.72 14.00
C PRO A 27 24.15 -50.13 13.89
N GLN A 28 23.35 -50.79 13.06
CA GLN A 28 21.93 -50.55 12.88
C GLN A 28 21.22 -50.43 14.23
N VAL A 29 20.63 -49.27 14.48
CA VAL A 29 19.53 -49.14 15.43
C VAL A 29 18.30 -48.81 14.60
N GLU A 30 17.65 -49.90 14.16
CA GLU A 30 16.21 -50.05 14.08
C GLU A 30 15.46 -48.72 14.22
N ALA A 31 15.31 -48.00 13.10
CA ALA A 31 14.39 -46.88 13.02
C ALA A 31 12.99 -47.48 13.19
N ARG A 32 12.53 -47.56 14.44
CA ARG A 32 11.13 -47.74 14.78
C ARG A 32 10.40 -46.61 14.06
N ARG A 33 9.86 -46.91 12.88
CA ARG A 33 8.83 -46.13 12.23
C ARG A 33 7.61 -46.19 13.15
N SER A 34 7.62 -45.39 14.21
CA SER A 34 6.40 -44.96 14.86
C SER A 34 5.67 -44.15 13.80
N LEU A 35 4.78 -44.85 13.09
CA LEU A 35 3.77 -44.29 12.22
C LEU A 35 3.04 -43.21 13.01
N LEU A 36 3.38 -41.94 12.76
CA LEU A 36 2.44 -40.88 13.06
C LEU A 36 1.24 -41.15 12.14
N PRO A 37 0.01 -41.27 12.69
CA PRO A 37 -1.16 -41.31 11.84
C PRO A 37 -1.14 -40.04 11.00
N SER A 38 -1.12 -40.18 9.68
CA SER A 38 -1.25 -39.07 8.75
C SER A 38 -2.48 -38.27 9.16
N LEU A 39 -2.28 -37.00 9.52
CA LEU A 39 -3.40 -36.09 9.79
C LEU A 39 -4.38 -36.16 8.61
N PRO A 40 -5.69 -36.21 8.87
CA PRO A 40 -6.66 -36.17 7.79
C PRO A 40 -6.43 -34.91 6.95
N PRO A 41 -6.63 -34.97 5.62
CA PRO A 41 -6.52 -33.79 4.77
C PRO A 41 -7.45 -32.71 5.33
N MET A 42 -6.92 -31.49 5.50
CA MET A 42 -7.76 -30.39 5.97
C MET A 42 -8.96 -30.22 5.03
N PRO A 43 -10.17 -29.98 5.57
CA PRO A 43 -11.32 -29.65 4.74
C PRO A 43 -10.96 -28.43 3.88
N ALA A 44 -11.37 -28.45 2.61
CA ALA A 44 -11.18 -27.32 1.71
C ALA A 44 -11.76 -26.07 2.38
N MET A 45 -10.91 -25.07 2.65
CA MET A 45 -11.39 -23.80 3.16
C MET A 45 -12.34 -23.21 2.10
N PRO A 46 -13.53 -22.73 2.49
CA PRO A 46 -14.35 -21.95 1.58
C PRO A 46 -13.51 -20.78 1.10
N ALA A 47 -13.46 -20.58 -0.22
CA ALA A 47 -12.80 -19.40 -0.79
C ALA A 47 -13.42 -18.17 -0.10
N LEU A 48 -12.57 -17.29 0.44
CA LEU A 48 -13.04 -16.01 0.95
C LEU A 48 -13.80 -15.30 -0.17
N PRO A 49 -14.98 -14.74 0.10
CA PRO A 49 -15.68 -13.98 -0.92
C PRO A 49 -14.77 -12.84 -1.38
N THR A 50 -14.64 -12.67 -2.70
CA THR A 50 -14.06 -11.44 -3.26
C THR A 50 -14.99 -10.31 -2.88
N ILE A 51 -14.65 -9.57 -1.81
CA ILE A 51 -15.38 -8.37 -1.42
C ILE A 51 -15.10 -7.32 -2.49
N ASN A 52 -16.09 -7.05 -3.34
CA ASN A 52 -16.01 -5.88 -4.21
C ASN A 52 -16.22 -4.64 -3.34
N ILE A 53 -15.38 -3.62 -3.55
CA ILE A 53 -15.46 -2.34 -2.82
C ILE A 53 -16.86 -1.71 -2.99
N SER A 54 -17.51 -2.00 -4.13
CA SER A 54 -18.88 -1.64 -4.45
C SER A 54 -19.94 -2.27 -3.55
N ASP A 55 -19.59 -3.22 -2.67
CA ASP A 55 -20.47 -3.88 -1.68
C ASP A 55 -20.21 -3.36 -0.25
N MET A 56 -19.26 -2.43 -0.07
CA MET A 56 -18.91 -1.86 1.23
C MET A 56 -19.95 -0.80 1.64
N ARG A 57 -20.75 -1.07 2.68
CA ARG A 57 -21.66 -0.06 3.25
C ARG A 57 -20.84 1.02 3.95
N ILE A 58 -21.28 2.27 3.83
CA ILE A 58 -20.64 3.38 4.53
C ILE A 58 -20.88 3.19 6.04
N PRO A 59 -19.83 3.11 6.88
CA PRO A 59 -19.95 2.94 8.32
C PRO A 59 -20.91 3.96 8.95
N GLY A 60 -21.77 3.49 9.85
CA GLY A 60 -22.81 4.33 10.46
C GLY A 60 -24.04 4.57 9.58
N THR A 61 -24.06 4.07 8.34
CA THR A 61 -25.21 4.12 7.45
C THR A 61 -25.58 2.72 6.93
N ASN A 62 -26.81 2.54 6.47
CA ASN A 62 -27.24 1.33 5.74
C ASN A 62 -27.12 1.50 4.21
N ARG A 63 -26.36 2.49 3.73
CA ARG A 63 -26.24 2.81 2.30
C ARG A 63 -25.00 2.20 1.68
N GLN A 64 -25.12 1.88 0.40
CA GLN A 64 -24.01 1.44 -0.42
C GLN A 64 -23.07 2.62 -0.72
N ALA A 65 -21.75 2.41 -0.63
CA ALA A 65 -20.80 3.43 -1.06
C ALA A 65 -20.99 3.73 -2.57
N PRO A 66 -20.86 5.00 -3.00
CA PRO A 66 -20.84 5.33 -4.42
C PRO A 66 -19.78 4.52 -5.15
N ALA A 67 -20.12 4.00 -6.33
CA ALA A 67 -19.16 3.29 -7.16
C ALA A 67 -18.10 4.27 -7.69
N PRO A 68 -16.83 3.83 -7.81
CA PRO A 68 -15.80 4.58 -8.53
C PRO A 68 -16.23 4.88 -9.97
N ASP A 69 -15.79 6.00 -10.51
CA ASP A 69 -16.06 6.39 -11.89
C ASP A 69 -14.90 5.96 -12.80
N PRO A 70 -15.08 4.95 -13.67
CA PRO A 70 -13.99 4.41 -14.49
C PRO A 70 -13.50 5.38 -15.58
N SER A 71 -14.19 6.51 -15.80
CA SER A 71 -13.74 7.55 -16.72
C SER A 71 -12.69 8.49 -16.11
N LEU A 72 -12.52 8.45 -14.78
CA LEU A 72 -11.51 9.21 -14.07
C LEU A 72 -10.16 8.51 -14.14
N GLU A 73 -9.11 9.29 -13.90
CA GLU A 73 -7.74 8.76 -13.85
C GLU A 73 -7.55 7.82 -12.66
N ASN A 74 -6.85 6.72 -12.93
CA ASN A 74 -6.46 5.75 -11.92
C ASN A 74 -5.52 6.39 -10.89
N ILE A 75 -5.73 6.05 -9.64
CA ILE A 75 -4.86 6.39 -8.54
C ILE A 75 -4.26 5.11 -7.95
N ILE A 76 -3.09 5.22 -7.34
CA ILE A 76 -2.44 4.09 -6.69
C ILE A 76 -3.11 3.83 -5.34
N TYR A 77 -3.26 4.87 -4.52
CA TYR A 77 -3.99 4.77 -3.26
C TYR A 77 -4.37 6.15 -2.74
N TRP A 78 -5.22 6.18 -1.73
CA TRP A 78 -5.55 7.39 -1.00
C TRP A 78 -5.80 7.09 0.47
N ARG A 79 -5.69 8.12 1.31
CA ARG A 79 -6.01 8.08 2.74
C ARG A 79 -6.33 9.49 3.22
N VAL A 80 -6.94 9.60 4.39
CA VAL A 80 -7.06 10.88 5.09
C VAL A 80 -6.14 10.86 6.30
N ILE A 81 -5.47 11.98 6.54
CA ILE A 81 -4.61 12.20 7.70
C ILE A 81 -5.31 13.19 8.63
N GLU A 82 -5.32 12.87 9.92
CA GLU A 82 -5.87 13.73 10.99
C GLU A 82 -7.28 14.24 10.69
N ASP A 83 -8.05 13.44 9.93
CA ASP A 83 -9.43 13.75 9.58
C ASP A 83 -9.66 15.07 8.81
N ASP A 84 -8.61 15.66 8.25
CA ASP A 84 -8.67 17.01 7.66
C ASP A 84 -7.92 17.11 6.32
N ILE A 85 -6.99 16.19 6.04
CA ILE A 85 -6.18 16.22 4.82
C ILE A 85 -6.37 14.94 4.02
N LEU A 86 -6.97 15.06 2.83
CA LEU A 86 -7.03 13.98 1.84
C LEU A 86 -5.68 13.87 1.12
N ILE A 87 -5.01 12.73 1.28
CA ILE A 87 -3.78 12.37 0.58
C ILE A 87 -4.11 11.38 -0.53
N VAL A 88 -3.71 11.70 -1.76
CA VAL A 88 -3.91 10.87 -2.95
C VAL A 88 -2.57 10.62 -3.61
N HIS A 89 -2.29 9.37 -4.00
CA HIS A 89 -1.15 9.04 -4.87
C HIS A 89 -1.66 8.86 -6.29
N ALA A 90 -1.43 9.86 -7.13
CA ALA A 90 -1.79 9.83 -8.54
C ALA A 90 -0.77 9.01 -9.32
N ASP A 91 -1.24 8.12 -10.20
CA ASP A 91 -0.40 7.26 -11.03
C ASP A 91 0.25 8.07 -12.17
N THR A 92 1.39 8.69 -11.88
CA THR A 92 1.98 9.76 -12.69
C THR A 92 3.50 9.74 -12.62
N ASN A 93 4.16 10.43 -13.56
CA ASN A 93 5.61 10.41 -13.78
C ASN A 93 6.36 11.54 -13.04
N GLY A 94 5.77 12.10 -11.97
CA GLY A 94 6.48 12.96 -11.02
C GLY A 94 6.36 14.47 -11.25
N CYS A 95 5.78 14.94 -12.35
CA CYS A 95 5.56 16.37 -12.58
C CYS A 95 4.11 16.81 -12.41
N THR A 96 3.25 15.86 -12.07
CA THR A 96 1.88 16.15 -11.69
C THR A 96 1.84 16.89 -10.37
N SER A 97 1.13 17.99 -10.34
CA SER A 97 0.86 18.81 -9.16
C SER A 97 -0.63 18.85 -8.85
N ARG A 98 -0.97 19.40 -7.69
CA ARG A 98 -2.37 19.60 -7.27
C ARG A 98 -3.17 20.44 -8.27
N ALA A 99 -2.54 21.45 -8.89
CA ALA A 99 -3.18 22.36 -9.83
C ALA A 99 -3.52 21.71 -11.18
N ASP A 100 -2.93 20.54 -11.47
CA ASP A 100 -3.17 19.80 -12.70
C ASP A 100 -4.48 18.99 -12.64
N PHE A 101 -5.12 18.95 -11.46
CA PHE A 101 -6.44 18.37 -11.27
C PHE A 101 -7.47 19.43 -10.93
N ARG A 102 -8.63 19.33 -11.58
CA ARG A 102 -9.86 19.96 -11.11
C ARG A 102 -10.52 19.02 -10.13
N VAL A 103 -10.79 19.51 -8.93
CA VAL A 103 -11.51 18.76 -7.90
C VAL A 103 -12.98 19.12 -7.97
N ASP A 104 -13.84 18.11 -8.15
CA ASP A 104 -15.29 18.26 -8.04
C ASP A 104 -15.75 17.56 -6.76
N VAL A 105 -16.40 18.32 -5.88
CA VAL A 105 -16.87 17.86 -4.58
C VAL A 105 -18.38 18.00 -4.54
N GLN A 106 -19.06 16.88 -4.27
CA GLN A 106 -20.52 16.84 -4.19
C GLN A 106 -20.95 16.19 -2.88
N GLN A 107 -21.93 16.78 -2.20
CA GLN A 107 -22.52 16.16 -1.03
C GLN A 107 -23.32 14.93 -1.45
N TYR A 108 -23.00 13.78 -0.88
CA TYR A 108 -23.67 12.51 -1.18
C TYR A 108 -24.78 12.21 -0.18
N HIS A 109 -24.49 12.34 1.12
CA HIS A 109 -25.47 12.11 2.18
C HIS A 109 -25.01 12.70 3.50
N ASP A 110 -25.81 13.59 4.09
CA ASP A 110 -25.52 14.21 5.39
C ASP A 110 -24.10 14.80 5.36
N ASP A 111 -23.20 14.35 6.24
CA ASP A 111 -21.83 14.82 6.32
C ASP A 111 -20.85 14.08 5.38
N ILE A 112 -21.35 13.24 4.46
CA ILE A 112 -20.55 12.46 3.51
C ILE A 112 -20.51 13.16 2.16
N TYR A 113 -19.29 13.41 1.68
CA TYR A 113 -18.98 14.08 0.43
C TYR A 113 -18.24 13.14 -0.52
N THR A 114 -18.58 13.21 -1.80
CA THR A 114 -17.84 12.53 -2.86
C THR A 114 -16.89 13.50 -3.53
N VAL A 115 -15.66 13.03 -3.77
CA VAL A 115 -14.60 13.79 -4.40
C VAL A 115 -14.23 13.12 -5.71
N ARG A 116 -14.13 13.90 -6.79
CA ARG A 116 -13.66 13.47 -8.10
C ARG A 116 -12.45 14.31 -8.48
N LEU A 117 -11.33 13.66 -8.77
CA LEU A 117 -10.15 14.31 -9.33
C LEU A 117 -10.15 14.14 -10.85
N ILE A 118 -10.30 15.26 -11.56
CA ILE A 118 -10.40 15.30 -13.02
C ILE A 118 -9.15 15.98 -13.57
N ARG A 119 -8.28 15.23 -14.25
CA ARG A 119 -7.06 15.79 -14.84
C ARG A 119 -7.39 16.89 -15.85
N GLN A 120 -6.70 18.02 -15.72
CA GLN A 120 -6.79 19.17 -16.61
C GLN A 120 -5.51 19.35 -17.43
N ALA A 121 -4.35 19.00 -16.85
CA ALA A 121 -3.06 19.10 -17.52
C ALA A 121 -2.37 17.73 -17.60
N PRO A 122 -1.86 17.33 -18.78
CA PRO A 122 -1.13 16.08 -18.92
C PRO A 122 0.18 16.13 -18.14
N ASP A 123 0.60 14.99 -17.61
CA ASP A 123 1.97 14.83 -17.11
C ASP A 123 2.95 14.91 -18.28
N ARG A 124 3.91 15.83 -18.21
CA ARG A 124 4.90 16.08 -19.28
C ARG A 124 6.26 15.49 -18.97
N CYS A 125 6.39 14.73 -17.89
CA CYS A 125 7.66 14.19 -17.49
C CYS A 125 7.85 12.76 -17.98
N ASP A 126 9.06 12.52 -18.49
CA ASP A 126 9.55 11.21 -18.93
C ASP A 126 10.30 10.47 -17.80
N ALA A 127 10.19 10.97 -16.56
CA ALA A 127 10.79 10.35 -15.40
C ALA A 127 9.98 9.12 -14.97
N SER A 128 10.66 8.04 -14.57
CA SER A 128 9.99 6.90 -13.95
C SER A 128 9.69 7.21 -12.49
N ALA A 129 8.40 7.32 -12.15
CA ALA A 129 7.93 7.47 -10.78
C ALA A 129 7.05 6.25 -10.41
N PRO A 130 7.66 5.12 -10.00
CA PRO A 130 6.92 3.88 -9.75
C PRO A 130 5.87 3.98 -8.64
N TRP A 131 6.03 4.97 -7.75
CA TRP A 131 5.12 5.24 -6.63
C TRP A 131 4.14 6.38 -6.90
N GLY A 132 4.11 6.89 -8.13
CA GLY A 132 3.30 8.03 -8.51
C GLY A 132 3.72 9.33 -7.82
N THR A 133 2.80 10.29 -7.78
CA THR A 133 3.00 11.57 -7.11
C THR A 133 1.98 11.75 -6.01
N GLN A 134 2.44 12.16 -4.83
CA GLN A 134 1.58 12.45 -3.69
C GLN A 134 0.97 13.84 -3.81
N LEU A 135 -0.35 13.92 -3.66
CA LEU A 135 -1.15 15.14 -3.70
C LEU A 135 -1.92 15.24 -2.38
N GLY A 136 -1.85 16.40 -1.73
CA GLY A 136 -2.61 16.70 -0.52
C GLY A 136 -3.69 17.75 -0.78
N PHE A 137 -4.88 17.52 -0.25
CA PHE A 137 -6.02 18.44 -0.31
C PHE A 137 -6.58 18.62 1.09
N GLY A 138 -6.60 19.86 1.59
CA GLY A 138 -7.27 20.18 2.86
C GLY A 138 -8.79 20.14 2.70
N PHE A 139 -9.52 19.69 3.72
CA PHE A 139 -10.97 19.63 3.67
C PHE A 139 -11.58 21.04 3.57
N GLU A 140 -10.94 22.04 4.15
CA GLU A 140 -11.32 23.44 4.02
C GLU A 140 -11.21 23.94 2.56
N GLU A 141 -10.18 23.50 1.83
CA GLU A 141 -10.03 23.77 0.40
C GLU A 141 -11.12 23.08 -0.43
N LEU A 142 -11.50 21.87 -0.04
CA LEU A 142 -12.55 21.09 -0.68
C LEU A 142 -13.96 21.59 -0.35
N GLY A 143 -14.10 22.55 0.58
CA GLY A 143 -15.39 23.02 1.09
C GLY A 143 -16.12 22.00 1.96
N VAL A 144 -15.41 21.02 2.52
CA VAL A 144 -15.94 19.99 3.41
C VAL A 144 -15.97 20.53 4.86
N PRO A 145 -17.14 20.56 5.52
CA PRO A 145 -17.26 21.04 6.90
C PRO A 145 -16.49 20.20 7.93
N ILE A 146 -16.39 20.74 9.15
CA ILE A 146 -15.92 20.00 10.31
C ILE A 146 -16.88 18.83 10.60
N GLY A 147 -16.34 17.65 10.86
CA GLY A 147 -17.10 16.39 10.95
C GLY A 147 -17.37 15.69 9.62
N GLY A 148 -17.06 16.33 8.49
CA GLY A 148 -17.29 15.76 7.16
C GLY A 148 -16.45 14.51 6.87
N GLN A 149 -17.01 13.60 6.08
CA GLN A 149 -16.34 12.41 5.56
C GLN A 149 -16.20 12.54 4.05
N VAL A 150 -15.11 12.01 3.49
CA VAL A 150 -14.88 12.05 2.04
C VAL A 150 -14.77 10.65 1.46
N ILE A 151 -15.34 10.48 0.27
CA ILE A 151 -15.23 9.28 -0.55
C ILE A 151 -14.64 9.69 -1.89
N LEU A 152 -13.45 9.21 -2.20
CA LEU A 152 -12.80 9.48 -3.48
C LEU A 152 -13.32 8.52 -4.55
N LEU A 153 -13.81 9.06 -5.66
CA LEU A 153 -14.42 8.29 -6.75
C LEU A 153 -13.45 7.90 -7.86
N ASN A 154 -12.18 8.30 -7.75
CA ASN A 154 -11.15 7.86 -8.68
C ASN A 154 -10.90 6.35 -8.53
N PRO A 155 -10.83 5.60 -9.63
CA PRO A 155 -10.55 4.17 -9.60
C PRO A 155 -9.15 3.92 -9.03
N VAL A 156 -9.00 2.85 -8.25
CA VAL A 156 -7.73 2.44 -7.66
C VAL A 156 -7.12 1.35 -8.52
N ASP A 157 -5.85 1.51 -8.92
CA ASP A 157 -5.13 0.55 -9.77
C ASP A 157 -4.89 -0.78 -9.03
N THR A 158 -5.78 -1.76 -9.13
CA THR A 158 -5.59 -3.03 -8.42
C THR A 158 -4.53 -3.95 -9.02
N GLU A 159 -3.95 -3.62 -10.17
CA GLU A 159 -3.03 -4.50 -10.89
C GLU A 159 -1.58 -4.35 -10.43
N ARG A 160 -1.22 -3.18 -9.87
CA ARG A 160 0.13 -3.01 -9.29
C ARG A 160 0.21 -3.72 -7.94
N PRO A 161 1.16 -4.67 -7.77
CA PRO A 161 1.37 -5.34 -6.52
C PRO A 161 2.12 -4.40 -5.56
N TRP A 162 1.40 -3.57 -4.82
CA TRP A 162 1.98 -2.93 -3.65
C TRP A 162 1.81 -3.82 -2.43
N ASP A 163 2.93 -4.36 -2.01
CA ASP A 163 3.21 -4.91 -0.68
C ASP A 163 3.01 -3.79 0.37
N TRP A 164 1.79 -3.66 0.88
CA TRP A 164 1.47 -3.15 2.21
C TRP A 164 0.00 -3.49 2.52
N ASN A 165 -0.17 -4.58 3.25
CA ASN A 165 -1.23 -4.85 4.23
C ASN A 165 -2.72 -4.86 3.85
N ASP A 166 -3.34 -5.98 4.20
CA ASP A 166 -4.76 -6.20 4.48
C ASP A 166 -5.39 -5.01 5.24
N ASN A 167 -6.65 -4.70 4.90
CA ASN A 167 -7.55 -3.75 5.57
C ASN A 167 -7.55 -2.30 5.02
N ARG A 168 -8.01 -2.13 3.76
CA ARG A 168 -8.36 -0.81 3.20
C ARG A 168 -9.77 -0.40 3.66
N THR A 169 -9.85 0.55 4.58
CA THR A 169 -11.08 1.33 4.82
C THR A 169 -11.14 2.49 3.84
N PHE A 170 -12.11 2.47 2.92
CA PHE A 170 -12.38 3.53 1.92
C PHE A 170 -13.28 4.65 2.46
N VAL A 171 -13.44 4.70 3.77
CA VAL A 171 -14.20 5.74 4.46
C VAL A 171 -13.30 6.31 5.53
N ALA A 172 -13.00 7.59 5.40
CA ALA A 172 -12.31 8.36 6.41
C ALA A 172 -13.25 9.45 6.92
N SER A 173 -13.40 9.51 8.24
CA SER A 173 -14.41 10.32 8.91
C SER A 173 -13.77 11.31 9.85
N ARG A 174 -14.21 12.56 9.82
CA ARG A 174 -13.80 13.56 10.80
C ARG A 174 -14.58 13.44 12.10
N ARG A 175 -13.86 13.29 13.22
CA ARG A 175 -14.42 13.34 14.58
C ARG A 175 -14.38 14.73 15.18
#